data_AF-A0A212KFL8-F1
#
_entry.id   AF-A0A212KFL8-F1
#
_cell.length_a   1.000
_cell.length_b   1.000
_cell.length_c   1.000
_cell.angle_alpha   90.00
_cell.angle_beta   90.00
_cell.angle_gamma   90.00
#
_symmetry.space_group_name_H-M   'P 1'
#
loop_
_entity.id
_entity.type
_entity.pdbx_description
1 polymer ?
#
loop_
_entity_poly.entity_id
_entity_poly.type
_entity_poly.pdbx_seq_one_letter_code
_entity_poly.pdbx_strand_id
1 'polypeptide(L)' 'MREDVPFACPCYDVSGEAFRTLIRQGVTDAAAIQKMTGAGLGCGMCEDRMMMVIRETIQEERAAAAPEKRAPRKR' A
#
# COMPACT_ATOMS: atom_id res chain seq x y z
N MET A 1 -12.96 -8.41 16.15
CA MET A 1 -11.50 -8.25 16.24
C MET A 1 -10.99 -8.02 14.83
N ARG A 2 -10.30 -6.92 14.55
CA ARG A 2 -9.70 -6.71 13.21
C ARG A 2 -8.36 -7.43 13.24
N GLU A 3 -8.33 -8.61 12.62
CA GLU A 3 -7.11 -9.40 12.39
C GLU A 3 -6.12 -8.49 11.63
N ASP A 4 -5.08 -8.08 12.34
CA ASP A 4 -4.01 -7.28 11.77
C ASP A 4 -3.36 -8.09 10.65
N VAL A 5 -3.26 -7.52 9.45
CA VAL A 5 -2.70 -8.19 8.27
C VAL A 5 -1.22 -8.48 8.59
N PRO A 6 -0.88 -9.70 9.03
CA PRO A 6 0.17 -9.84 10.03
C PRO A 6 1.57 -9.75 9.46
N PHE A 7 1.73 -9.73 8.13
CA PHE A 7 3.03 -9.55 7.50
C PHE A 7 2.85 -9.39 6.01
N ALA A 8 3.31 -8.27 5.45
CA ALA A 8 3.36 -8.15 4.00
C ALA A 8 4.72 -8.63 3.47
N CYS A 9 5.84 -8.22 4.07
CA CYS A 9 7.17 -8.56 3.56
C CYS A 9 8.17 -8.97 4.66
N PRO A 10 8.55 -10.27 4.76
CA PRO A 10 9.63 -10.72 5.66
C PRO A 10 11.01 -10.18 5.27
N CYS A 11 11.20 -9.81 4.02
CA CYS A 11 12.51 -9.39 3.48
C CYS A 11 12.89 -7.97 3.96
N TYR A 12 11.91 -7.14 4.32
CA TYR A 12 12.11 -5.74 4.75
C TYR A 12 11.39 -5.40 6.06
N ASP A 13 10.87 -6.41 6.78
CA ASP A 13 10.11 -6.24 8.03
C ASP A 13 8.94 -5.24 7.89
N VAL A 14 8.18 -5.35 6.78
CA VAL A 14 7.08 -4.42 6.48
C VAL A 14 5.74 -5.03 6.85
N SER A 15 5.06 -4.38 7.80
CA SER A 15 3.74 -4.76 8.32
C SER A 15 2.58 -4.10 7.57
N GLY A 16 1.38 -4.69 7.67
CA GLY A 16 0.12 -4.14 7.15
C GLY A 16 -0.14 -2.70 7.60
N GLU A 17 0.23 -2.35 8.83
CA GLU A 17 0.07 -1.01 9.40
C GLU A 17 0.90 0.08 8.68
N ALA A 18 2.07 -0.28 8.16
CA ALA A 18 2.90 0.66 7.39
C ALA A 18 2.15 1.11 6.12
N PHE A 19 1.48 0.17 5.44
CA PHE A 19 0.64 0.48 4.27
C PHE A 19 -0.52 1.40 4.64
N ARG A 20 -1.23 1.10 5.73
CA ARG A 20 -2.35 1.93 6.21
C ARG A 20 -1.90 3.35 6.55
N THR A 21 -0.74 3.49 7.19
CA THR A 21 -0.17 4.82 7.53
C THR A 21 0.13 5.62 6.27
N LEU A 22 0.75 5.00 5.26
CA LEU A 22 1.05 5.65 3.98
C LEU A 22 -0.22 6.03 3.21
N ILE A 23 -1.23 5.16 3.19
CA ILE A 23 -2.52 5.44 2.55
C ILE A 23 -3.21 6.62 3.23
N ARG A 24 -3.19 6.69 4.58
CA ARG A 24 -3.71 7.84 5.34
C ARG A 24 -2.94 9.13 5.11
N GLN A 25 -1.65 9.04 4.78
CA GLN A 25 -0.84 10.18 4.33
C GLN A 25 -1.18 10.62 2.89
N GLY A 26 -2.09 9.92 2.20
CA GLY A 26 -2.51 10.21 0.82
C GLY A 26 -1.74 9.43 -0.25
N VAL A 27 -0.86 8.51 0.15
CA VAL A 27 -0.12 7.66 -0.79
C VAL A 27 -1.03 6.52 -1.25
N THR A 28 -1.72 6.74 -2.36
CA THR A 28 -2.66 5.78 -2.97
C THR A 28 -2.08 5.05 -4.19
N ASP A 29 -0.76 5.03 -4.31
CA ASP A 29 -0.05 4.41 -5.43
C ASP A 29 0.83 3.26 -4.94
N ALA A 30 0.60 2.07 -5.48
CA ALA A 30 1.32 0.87 -5.05
C ALA A 30 2.83 0.97 -5.32
N ALA A 31 3.26 1.63 -6.39
CA ALA A 31 4.68 1.81 -6.68
C ALA A 31 5.34 2.83 -5.75
N ALA A 32 4.61 3.89 -5.36
CA ALA A 32 5.08 4.84 -4.34
C ALA A 32 5.22 4.17 -2.98
N ILE A 33 4.24 3.37 -2.58
CA ILE A 33 4.29 2.59 -1.34
C ILE A 33 5.50 1.65 -1.36
N GLN A 34 5.71 0.88 -2.43
CA GLN A 34 6.87 -0.01 -2.58
C GLN A 34 8.20 0.73 -2.46
N LYS A 35 8.30 1.94 -3.03
CA LYS A 35 9.52 2.75 -2.91
C LYS A 35 9.74 3.31 -1.51
N MET A 36 8.67 3.57 -0.76
CA MET A 36 8.76 4.07 0.62
C MET A 36 9.02 2.95 1.63
N THR A 37 8.41 1.77 1.45
CA THR A 37 8.53 0.65 2.38
C THR A 37 9.62 -0.34 2.00
N GLY A 38 10.02 -0.39 0.73
CA GLY A 38 10.90 -1.44 0.19
C GLY A 38 10.23 -2.79 -0.01
N ALA A 39 8.95 -2.94 0.35
CA ALA A 39 8.22 -4.19 0.19
C ALA A 39 8.13 -4.58 -1.30
N GLY A 40 8.40 -5.84 -1.62
CA GLY A 40 8.42 -6.35 -3.00
C GLY A 40 9.78 -6.27 -3.70
N LEU A 41 10.70 -5.38 -3.27
CA LEU A 41 11.98 -5.15 -3.97
C LEU A 41 13.09 -6.16 -3.67
N GLY A 42 12.85 -7.11 -2.76
CA GLY A 42 13.87 -8.07 -2.31
C GLY A 42 13.67 -9.43 -2.95
N CYS A 43 12.67 -10.14 -2.46
CA CYS A 43 12.35 -11.51 -2.84
C CYS A 43 11.17 -11.61 -3.81
N GLY A 44 10.42 -10.52 -4.04
CA GLY A 44 9.24 -10.47 -4.94
C GLY A 44 8.00 -11.25 -4.45
N MET A 45 8.14 -12.23 -3.56
CA MET A 45 7.04 -13.12 -3.12
C MET A 45 5.85 -12.41 -2.46
N CYS A 46 6.06 -11.21 -1.94
CA CYS A 46 5.02 -10.41 -1.32
C CYS A 46 4.32 -9.45 -2.29
N GLU A 47 4.82 -9.30 -3.52
CA GLU A 47 4.37 -8.26 -4.45
C GLU A 47 2.88 -8.40 -4.78
N ASP A 48 2.43 -9.59 -5.19
CA ASP A 48 1.03 -9.87 -5.50
C ASP A 48 0.11 -9.63 -4.30
N ARG A 49 0.50 -10.14 -3.13
CA ARG A 49 -0.30 -10.03 -1.91
C ARG A 49 -0.40 -8.59 -1.43
N MET A 50 0.71 -7.86 -1.51
CA MET A 50 0.77 -6.44 -1.20
C MET A 50 -0.08 -5.61 -2.17
N MET A 51 -0.03 -5.89 -3.48
CA MET A 51 -0.89 -5.20 -4.45
C MET A 51 -2.38 -5.43 -4.16
N MET A 52 -2.76 -6.65 -3.79
CA MET A 52 -4.14 -6.94 -3.33
C MET A 52 -4.51 -6.12 -2.10
N VAL A 53 -3.69 -6.15 -1.04
CA VAL A 53 -3.95 -5.42 0.21
C VAL A 53 -4.03 -3.91 -0.05
N ILE A 54 -3.08 -3.35 -0.80
CA ILE A 54 -3.08 -1.92 -1.14
C ILE A 54 -4.34 -1.56 -1.92
N ARG A 55 -4.71 -2.36 -2.93
CA ARG A 55 -5.90 -2.10 -3.73
C ARG A 55 -7.15 -2.15 -2.88
N GLU A 56 -7.30 -3.18 -2.05
CA GLU A 56 -8.45 -3.35 -1.15
C GLU A 56 -8.55 -2.20 -0.14
N THR A 57 -7.45 -1.87 0.56
CA THR A 57 -7.41 -0.77 1.54
C THR A 57 -7.68 0.59 0.89
N ILE A 58 -7.17 0.83 -0.32
CA ILE A 58 -7.50 2.05 -1.07
C ILE A 58 -8.98 2.08 -1.46
N GLN A 59 -9.58 0.95 -1.87
CA GLN A 59 -11.00 0.91 -2.18
C GLN A 59 -11.85 1.16 -0.93
N GLU A 60 -11.49 0.59 0.22
CA GLU A 60 -12.16 0.85 1.50
C GLU A 60 -12.04 2.34 1.89
N GLU A 61 -10.83 2.90 1.83
CA GLU A 61 -10.61 4.31 2.17
C GLU A 61 -11.23 5.25 1.13
N ARG A 62 -11.25 4.90 -0.17
CA ARG A 62 -11.95 5.70 -1.20
C ARG A 62 -13.47 5.59 -1.10
N ALA A 63 -14.00 4.44 -0.72
CA ALA A 63 -15.41 4.31 -0.38
C ALA A 63 -15.76 5.19 0.82
N ALA A 64 -14.81 5.41 1.74
CA ALA A 64 -14.95 6.37 2.83
C ALA A 64 -14.60 7.83 2.44
N ALA A 65 -13.78 8.09 1.40
CA ALA A 65 -13.11 9.39 1.22
C ALA A 65 -13.03 9.96 -0.23
N ALA A 66 -13.77 9.46 -1.22
CA ALA A 66 -13.69 10.00 -2.59
C ALA A 66 -13.77 11.55 -2.65
N PRO A 67 -13.03 12.25 -3.56
CA PRO A 67 -11.74 11.95 -4.19
C PRO A 67 -10.83 13.21 -4.30
N GLU A 68 -9.53 13.17 -3.94
CA GLU A 68 -8.65 14.32 -4.29
C GLU A 68 -7.19 13.99 -4.68
N LYS A 69 -6.99 13.92 -6.01
CA LYS A 69 -5.90 14.51 -6.82
C LYS A 69 -4.44 14.28 -6.40
N ARG A 70 -3.74 13.48 -7.22
CA ARG A 70 -2.55 13.98 -7.95
C ARG A 70 -2.31 13.22 -9.27
N ALA A 71 -2.89 13.74 -10.35
CA ALA A 71 -2.31 13.65 -11.71
C ALA A 71 -1.18 14.71 -11.83
N PRO A 72 -0.38 14.85 -12.93
CA PRO A 72 -0.26 14.09 -14.19
C PRO A 72 1.22 13.76 -14.56
N ARG A 73 1.47 13.04 -15.66
CA ARG A 73 2.67 13.33 -16.49
C ARG A 73 2.25 13.51 -17.95
N LYS A 74 2.20 14.77 -18.38
CA LYS A 74 2.25 15.16 -19.79
C LYS A 74 3.71 15.46 -20.15
N ARG A 75 4.16 15.03 -21.33
CA ARG A 75 4.99 15.84 -22.21
C ARG A 75 4.61 15.53 -23.65
#